data_AF-A0A819GFK7-F1
#
_entry.id   AF-A0A819GFK7-F1
#
_cell.length_a   1.000
_cell.length_b   1.000
_cell.length_c   1.000
_cell.angle_alpha   90.00
_cell.angle_beta   90.00
_cell.angle_gamma   90.00
#
_symmetry.space_group_name_H-M   'P 1'
#
loop_
_entity.id
_entity.type
_entity.pdbx_description
1 polymer ?
#
loop_
_entity_poly.entity_id
_entity_poly.type
_entity_poly.pdbx_seq_one_letter_code
_entity_poly.pdbx_strand_id
1 'polypeptide(L)'
;MRAVNERLGRNLTNIIGYGLALVGMILLWFIIDIKSKVEIEIALISTCILLGIGASTTGICSITLASDLIGLNTECGAFVYGVMSFLDKIANGIIIAIVQQFNPCKLSSTQTCASYYRCIVTLIPGGFSILSILMILSMWKTNLGGNRYEIIQEEQCEMEMKTKVDYNERSPLVD
;
A
#
# COMPACT_ATOMS: atom_id res chain seq x y z
N MET A 1 20.14 -5.68 7.17
CA MET A 1 19.33 -4.43 7.19
C MET A 1 18.90 -4.11 8.63
N ARG A 2 19.85 -3.90 9.54
CA ARG A 2 19.58 -3.70 10.99
C ARG A 2 19.55 -2.21 11.36
N ALA A 3 20.43 -1.42 10.74
CA ALA A 3 20.58 0.02 11.01
C ALA A 3 19.42 0.92 10.54
N VAL A 4 18.62 0.49 9.54
CA VAL A 4 17.40 1.23 9.13
C VAL A 4 16.23 0.90 10.07
N ASN A 5 16.23 -0.29 10.66
CA ASN A 5 15.17 -0.82 11.53
C ASN A 5 15.16 -0.17 12.92
N GLU A 6 16.30 0.32 13.41
CA GLU A 6 16.43 0.88 14.76
C GLU A 6 16.02 2.37 14.89
N ARG A 7 15.83 3.09 13.77
CA ARG A 7 15.50 4.54 13.82
C ARG A 7 14.27 4.94 13.01
N LEU A 8 13.91 4.23 11.96
CA LEU A 8 12.65 4.45 11.25
C LEU A 8 11.63 3.42 11.71
N GLY A 9 10.86 3.76 12.76
CA GLY A 9 9.73 2.93 13.16
C GLY A 9 8.84 2.63 11.94
N ARG A 10 8.28 1.43 11.87
CA ARG A 10 7.46 0.96 10.74
C ARG A 10 6.37 1.94 10.29
N ASN A 11 5.83 2.72 11.24
CA ASN A 11 4.87 3.80 10.98
C ASN A 11 5.45 4.90 10.09
N LEU A 12 6.73 5.24 10.24
CA LEU A 12 7.43 6.24 9.43
C LEU A 12 7.62 5.76 7.99
N THR A 13 7.98 4.49 7.78
CA THR A 13 8.05 3.90 6.44
C THR A 13 6.69 3.92 5.74
N ASN A 14 5.61 3.67 6.48
CA ASN A 14 4.25 3.75 5.94
C ASN A 14 3.86 5.19 5.56
N ILE A 15 4.17 6.17 6.42
CA ILE A 15 3.93 7.60 6.14
C ILE A 15 4.74 8.07 4.93
N ILE A 16 6.01 7.65 4.81
CA ILE A 16 6.86 7.95 3.65
C ILE A 16 6.26 7.35 2.38
N GLY A 17 5.77 6.10 2.43
CA GLY A 17 5.12 5.44 1.30
C GLY A 17 3.87 6.19 0.81
N TYR A 18 2.95 6.53 1.72
CA TYR A 18 1.77 7.33 1.36
C TYR A 18 2.13 8.76 0.94
N GLY A 19 3.19 9.35 1.51
CA GLY A 19 3.71 10.66 1.11
C GLY A 19 4.25 10.66 -0.32
N LEU A 20 5.04 9.66 -0.70
CA LEU A 20 5.53 9.47 -2.07
C LEU A 20 4.37 9.27 -3.05
N ALA A 21 3.36 8.49 -2.67
CA ALA A 21 2.15 8.30 -3.48
C ALA A 21 1.39 9.63 -3.67
N LEU A 22 1.22 10.43 -2.61
CA LEU A 22 0.59 11.75 -2.69
C LEU A 22 1.36 12.72 -3.59
N VAL A 23 2.70 12.76 -3.47
CA VAL A 23 3.54 13.59 -4.34
C VAL A 23 3.35 13.17 -5.80
N GLY A 24 3.30 11.87 -6.11
CA GLY A 24 2.99 11.38 -7.45
C GLY A 24 1.63 11.85 -7.96
N MET A 25 0.59 11.83 -7.12
CA MET A 25 -0.75 12.31 -7.49
C MET A 25 -0.78 13.84 -7.72
N ILE A 26 -0.04 14.60 -6.91
CA ILE A 26 0.09 16.06 -7.07
C ILE A 26 0.83 16.39 -8.38
N LEU A 27 1.87 15.65 -8.73
CA LEU A 27 2.58 15.79 -10.00
C LEU A 27 1.65 15.50 -11.19
N LEU A 28 0.83 14.46 -11.10
CA LEU A 28 -0.21 14.17 -12.11
C LEU A 28 -1.20 15.32 -12.31
N TRP A 29 -1.56 16.04 -11.24
CA TRP A 29 -2.41 17.21 -11.32
C TRP A 29 -1.69 18.39 -12.02
N PHE A 30 -0.41 18.60 -11.72
CA PHE A 30 0.37 19.71 -12.28
C PHE A 30 0.72 19.53 -13.78
N ILE A 31 0.69 18.30 -14.31
CA ILE A 31 0.86 18.00 -15.74
C ILE A 31 -0.14 18.76 -16.65
N ILE A 32 -1.24 19.29 -16.09
CA ILE A 32 -2.26 20.06 -16.82
C ILE A 32 -1.71 21.36 -17.43
N ASP A 33 -0.70 21.99 -16.80
CA ASP A 33 -0.21 23.32 -17.21
C ASP A 33 0.89 23.28 -18.29
N ILE A 34 1.36 22.07 -18.61
CA ILE A 34 2.46 21.87 -19.57
C ILE A 34 1.92 21.85 -21.00
N LYS A 35 2.43 22.75 -21.85
CA LYS A 35 2.06 22.84 -23.28
C LYS A 35 2.94 22.00 -24.20
N SER A 36 4.13 21.58 -23.74
CA SER A 36 5.10 20.81 -24.55
C SER A 36 4.87 19.30 -24.44
N LYS A 37 4.80 18.60 -25.58
CA LYS A 37 4.59 17.14 -25.62
C LYS A 37 5.72 16.35 -24.96
N VAL A 38 6.97 16.79 -25.14
CA VAL A 38 8.17 16.09 -24.62
C VAL A 38 8.23 16.14 -23.09
N GLU A 39 7.84 17.27 -22.51
CA GLU A 39 7.84 17.45 -21.05
C GLU A 39 6.74 16.62 -20.37
N ILE A 40 5.58 16.45 -21.03
CA ILE A 40 4.49 15.60 -20.54
C ILE A 40 4.96 14.14 -20.45
N GLU A 41 5.65 13.62 -21.47
CA GLU A 41 6.12 12.24 -21.49
C GLU A 41 7.11 11.96 -20.35
N ILE A 42 8.08 12.85 -20.14
CA ILE A 42 9.06 12.72 -19.06
C ILE A 42 8.39 12.80 -17.69
N ALA A 43 7.45 13.76 -17.51
CA ALA A 43 6.71 13.93 -16.26
C ALA A 43 5.84 12.70 -15.93
N LEU A 44 5.19 12.09 -16.94
CA LEU A 44 4.41 10.86 -16.75
C LEU A 44 5.29 9.69 -16.33
N ILE A 45 6.43 9.47 -17.00
CA ILE A 45 7.37 8.39 -16.66
C ILE A 45 7.88 8.54 -15.22
N SER A 46 8.30 9.75 -14.85
CA SER A 46 8.76 10.05 -13.49
C SER A 46 7.67 9.77 -12.46
N THR A 47 6.43 10.18 -12.76
CA THR A 47 5.30 9.97 -11.85
C THR A 47 4.95 8.49 -11.69
N CYS A 48 4.98 7.70 -12.76
CA CYS A 48 4.75 6.26 -12.71
C CYS A 48 5.76 5.54 -11.82
N ILE A 49 7.04 5.91 -11.89
CA ILE A 49 8.10 5.34 -11.04
C ILE A 49 7.81 5.66 -9.56
N LEU A 50 7.48 6.92 -9.27
CA LEU A 50 7.22 7.38 -7.91
C LEU A 50 6.00 6.69 -7.29
N LEU A 51 4.90 6.58 -8.07
CA LEU A 51 3.70 5.87 -7.68
C LEU A 51 3.95 4.37 -7.48
N GLY A 52 4.75 3.74 -8.34
CA GLY A 52 5.11 2.33 -8.22
C GLY A 52 5.85 2.04 -6.90
N ILE A 53 6.81 2.89 -6.53
CA ILE A 53 7.53 2.77 -5.26
C ILE A 53 6.56 2.94 -4.08
N GLY A 54 5.76 4.01 -4.08
CA GLY A 54 4.80 4.28 -3.00
C GLY A 54 3.76 3.16 -2.82
N ALA A 55 3.18 2.67 -3.91
CA ALA A 55 2.19 1.60 -3.90
C ALA A 55 2.75 0.27 -3.39
N SER A 56 3.97 -0.09 -3.82
CA SER A 56 4.61 -1.34 -3.38
C SER A 56 4.96 -1.30 -1.90
N THR A 57 5.53 -0.18 -1.42
CA THR A 57 5.89 -0.02 -0.01
C THR A 57 4.66 -0.06 0.91
N THR A 58 3.60 0.67 0.57
CA THR A 58 2.36 0.71 1.37
C THR A 58 1.60 -0.62 1.32
N GLY A 59 1.60 -1.31 0.18
CA GLY A 59 1.00 -2.63 0.03
C GLY A 59 1.65 -3.68 0.94
N ILE A 60 2.98 -3.78 0.91
CA ILE A 60 3.72 -4.70 1.79
C ILE A 60 3.49 -4.31 3.26
N CYS A 61 3.56 -3.01 3.58
CA CYS A 61 3.35 -2.54 4.95
C CYS A 61 1.96 -2.85 5.49
N SER A 62 0.91 -2.77 4.65
CA SER A 62 -0.47 -3.10 5.02
C SER A 62 -0.65 -4.58 5.35
N ILE A 63 -0.04 -5.47 4.57
CA ILE A 63 -0.07 -6.92 4.83
C ILE A 63 0.68 -7.23 6.14
N THR A 64 1.85 -6.61 6.37
CA THR A 64 2.58 -6.76 7.63
C THR A 64 1.81 -6.17 8.81
N LEU A 65 1.06 -5.10 8.62
CA LEU A 65 0.20 -4.58 9.69
C LEU A 65 -0.93 -5.57 10.01
N ALA A 66 -1.54 -6.17 8.97
CA ALA A 66 -2.57 -7.19 9.15
C ALA A 66 -2.03 -8.45 9.86
N SER A 67 -0.81 -8.92 9.55
CA SER A 67 -0.19 -10.06 10.28
C SER A 67 -0.06 -9.77 11.75
N ASP A 68 0.35 -8.55 12.09
CA ASP A 68 0.57 -8.17 13.47
C ASP A 68 -0.72 -8.02 14.25
N LEU A 69 -1.82 -7.66 13.57
CA LEU A 69 -3.15 -7.63 14.17
C LEU A 69 -3.71 -9.04 14.42
N ILE A 70 -3.41 -10.00 13.53
CA ILE A 70 -3.77 -11.41 13.70
C ILE A 70 -2.97 -12.00 14.88
N GLY A 71 -1.71 -11.60 15.02
CA GLY A 71 -0.83 -12.02 16.12
C GLY A 71 -0.53 -13.53 16.05
N LEU A 72 -0.50 -14.20 17.20
CA LEU A 72 -0.16 -15.62 17.30
C LEU A 72 -1.32 -16.58 16.95
N ASN A 73 -2.55 -16.07 16.83
CA ASN A 73 -3.73 -16.90 16.53
C ASN A 73 -3.85 -17.12 15.02
N THR A 74 -2.96 -17.95 14.46
CA THR A 74 -2.84 -18.20 13.02
C THR A 74 -3.85 -19.22 12.49
N GLU A 75 -4.59 -19.91 13.36
CA GLU A 75 -5.64 -20.89 13.00
C GLU A 75 -6.66 -20.35 11.98
N CYS A 76 -6.99 -19.06 12.06
CA CYS A 76 -7.89 -18.38 11.12
C CYS A 76 -7.18 -17.38 10.19
N GLY A 77 -5.84 -17.31 10.21
CA GLY A 77 -5.06 -16.31 9.47
C GLY A 77 -5.28 -16.40 7.96
N ALA A 78 -5.29 -17.61 7.39
CA ALA A 78 -5.55 -17.82 5.97
C ALA A 78 -6.93 -17.33 5.53
N PHE A 79 -7.95 -17.50 6.39
CA PHE A 79 -9.30 -16.99 6.13
C PHE A 79 -9.32 -15.45 6.15
N VAL A 80 -8.65 -14.82 7.12
CA VAL A 80 -8.58 -13.35 7.22
C VAL A 80 -7.91 -12.73 5.99
N TYR A 81 -6.78 -13.28 5.54
CA TYR A 81 -6.13 -12.81 4.31
C TYR A 81 -6.96 -13.07 3.05
N GLY A 82 -7.72 -14.17 3.03
CA GLY A 82 -8.70 -14.46 1.98
C GLY A 82 -9.80 -13.40 1.92
N VAL A 83 -10.41 -13.05 3.05
CA VAL A 83 -11.44 -12.01 3.15
C VAL A 83 -10.86 -10.63 2.81
N MET A 84 -9.68 -10.29 3.32
CA MET A 84 -8.97 -9.04 3.01
C MET A 84 -8.82 -8.84 1.49
N SER A 85 -8.34 -9.89 0.79
CA SER A 85 -8.13 -9.85 -0.66
C SER A 85 -9.46 -9.84 -1.45
N PHE A 86 -10.47 -10.55 -0.95
CA PHE A 86 -11.79 -10.59 -1.58
C PHE A 86 -12.48 -9.23 -1.53
N LEU A 87 -12.43 -8.56 -0.38
CA LEU A 87 -12.99 -7.23 -0.19
C LEU A 87 -12.28 -6.19 -1.05
N ASP A 88 -10.95 -6.27 -1.18
CA ASP A 88 -10.19 -5.39 -2.07
C ASP A 88 -10.65 -5.51 -3.53
N LYS A 89 -10.82 -6.75 -4.02
CA LYS A 89 -11.34 -7.00 -5.38
C LYS A 89 -12.75 -6.46 -5.58
N ILE A 90 -13.65 -6.64 -4.60
CA ILE A 90 -15.01 -6.12 -4.67
C ILE A 90 -15.01 -4.60 -4.67
N ALA A 91 -14.25 -3.97 -3.76
CA ALA A 91 -14.17 -2.52 -3.65
C ALA A 91 -13.64 -1.90 -4.95
N ASN A 92 -12.54 -2.42 -5.48
CA ASN A 92 -11.98 -1.97 -6.76
C ASN A 92 -12.97 -2.20 -7.92
N GLY A 93 -13.67 -3.34 -7.94
CA GLY A 93 -14.68 -3.64 -8.95
C GLY A 93 -15.86 -2.67 -8.93
N ILE A 94 -16.39 -2.33 -7.75
CA ILE A 94 -17.48 -1.37 -7.58
C ILE A 94 -17.05 0.02 -8.04
N ILE A 95 -15.84 0.46 -7.65
CA ILE A 95 -15.29 1.77 -8.07
C ILE A 95 -15.23 1.84 -9.60
N ILE A 96 -14.68 0.82 -10.26
CA ILE A 96 -14.58 0.79 -11.72
C ILE A 96 -15.96 0.80 -12.38
N ALA A 97 -16.92 0.03 -11.86
CA ALA A 97 -18.29 0.01 -12.38
C ALA A 97 -18.96 1.40 -12.33
N ILE A 98 -18.77 2.12 -11.21
CA ILE A 98 -19.26 3.50 -11.06
C ILE A 98 -18.57 4.42 -12.08
N VAL A 99 -17.24 4.39 -12.16
CA VAL A 99 -16.46 5.24 -13.08
C VAL A 99 -16.91 5.03 -14.53
N GLN A 100 -17.15 3.78 -14.93
CA GLN A 100 -17.63 3.42 -16.26
C GLN A 100 -19.05 3.90 -16.53
N GLN A 101 -19.93 3.88 -15.53
CA GLN A 101 -21.31 4.34 -15.66
C GLN A 101 -21.39 5.86 -15.90
N PHE A 102 -20.54 6.62 -15.21
CA PHE A 102 -20.48 8.09 -15.33
C PHE A 102 -19.59 8.59 -16.47
N ASN A 103 -19.08 7.70 -17.32
CA ASN A 103 -18.16 8.05 -18.39
C ASN A 103 -18.81 8.96 -19.47
N PRO A 104 -18.40 10.23 -19.61
CA PRO A 104 -18.97 11.17 -20.59
C PRO A 104 -18.47 10.95 -22.03
N CYS A 105 -17.48 10.07 -22.24
CA CYS A 105 -16.87 9.84 -23.57
C CYS A 105 -17.84 9.20 -24.59
N LYS A 106 -19.03 8.74 -24.16
CA LYS A 106 -20.07 8.27 -25.07
C LYS A 106 -20.79 9.41 -25.83
N LEU A 107 -20.74 10.64 -25.32
CA LEU A 107 -21.53 11.78 -25.83
C LEU A 107 -20.70 13.05 -26.18
N SER A 108 -19.44 13.16 -25.75
CA SER A 108 -18.66 14.42 -25.82
C SER A 108 -17.30 14.29 -26.52
N SER A 109 -16.74 15.44 -26.91
CA SER A 109 -15.43 15.61 -27.55
C SER A 109 -14.28 14.97 -26.75
N THR A 110 -13.24 14.51 -27.45
CA THR A 110 -12.06 13.78 -26.93
C THR A 110 -11.37 14.48 -25.76
N GLN A 111 -11.45 15.81 -25.69
CA GLN A 111 -10.77 16.60 -24.67
C GLN A 111 -11.48 16.58 -23.30
N THR A 112 -12.81 16.59 -23.27
CA THR A 112 -13.60 16.48 -22.02
C THR A 112 -13.47 15.08 -21.42
N CYS A 113 -13.39 14.06 -22.28
CA CYS A 113 -13.13 12.68 -21.93
C CYS A 113 -11.78 12.52 -21.17
N ALA A 114 -10.71 13.08 -21.72
CA ALA A 114 -9.38 13.02 -21.12
C ALA A 114 -9.32 13.73 -19.76
N SER A 115 -9.97 14.88 -19.62
CA SER A 115 -10.01 15.63 -18.35
C SER A 115 -10.77 14.87 -17.25
N TYR A 116 -11.90 14.24 -17.59
CA TYR A 116 -12.67 13.43 -16.65
C TYR A 116 -11.87 12.25 -16.08
N TYR A 117 -11.23 11.46 -16.96
CA TYR A 117 -10.42 10.32 -16.53
C TYR A 117 -9.24 10.74 -15.66
N ARG A 118 -8.56 11.84 -16.00
CA ARG A 118 -7.48 12.40 -15.19
C ARG A 118 -7.97 12.81 -13.81
N CYS A 119 -9.11 13.51 -13.74
CA CYS A 119 -9.70 13.95 -12.48
C CYS A 119 -9.99 12.75 -11.54
N ILE A 120 -10.55 11.67 -12.08
CA ILE A 120 -10.86 10.46 -11.31
C ILE A 120 -9.61 9.73 -10.83
N VAL A 121 -8.64 9.55 -11.73
CA VAL A 121 -7.36 8.86 -11.42
C VAL A 121 -6.55 9.61 -10.37
N THR A 122 -6.71 10.93 -10.25
CA THR A 122 -6.02 11.71 -9.21
C THR A 122 -6.85 11.86 -7.93
N LEU A 123 -8.13 12.20 -8.03
CA LEU A 123 -8.97 12.50 -6.85
C LEU A 123 -9.28 11.27 -6.01
N ILE A 124 -9.61 10.13 -6.63
CA ILE A 124 -9.99 8.93 -5.88
C ILE A 124 -8.78 8.42 -5.07
N PRO A 125 -7.62 8.10 -5.68
CA PRO A 125 -6.47 7.60 -4.93
C PRO A 125 -5.86 8.67 -4.01
N GLY A 126 -5.89 9.94 -4.41
CA GLY A 126 -5.46 11.06 -3.57
C GLY A 126 -6.28 11.18 -2.28
N GLY A 127 -7.60 11.08 -2.37
CA GLY A 127 -8.51 11.09 -1.22
C GLY A 127 -8.26 9.92 -0.27
N PHE A 128 -8.14 8.69 -0.81
CA PHE A 128 -7.80 7.52 -0.01
C PHE A 128 -6.42 7.63 0.66
N SER A 129 -5.43 8.21 -0.03
CA SER A 129 -4.09 8.39 0.54
C SER A 129 -4.10 9.36 1.73
N ILE A 130 -4.86 10.46 1.65
CA ILE A 130 -5.02 11.40 2.78
C ILE A 130 -5.71 10.70 3.96
N LEU A 131 -6.79 9.96 3.70
CA LEU A 131 -7.53 9.23 4.72
C LEU A 131 -6.64 8.18 5.43
N SER A 132 -5.82 7.45 4.67
CA SER A 132 -4.86 6.48 5.22
C SER A 132 -3.82 7.13 6.12
N ILE A 133 -3.27 8.28 5.73
CA ILE A 133 -2.33 9.04 6.58
C ILE A 133 -3.02 9.48 7.88
N LEU A 134 -4.25 9.98 7.80
CA LEU A 134 -5.02 10.37 9.00
C LEU A 134 -5.29 9.19 9.93
N MET A 135 -5.64 8.02 9.37
CA MET A 135 -5.80 6.78 10.14
C MET A 135 -4.51 6.40 10.88
N ILE A 136 -3.37 6.43 10.20
CA ILE A 136 -2.06 6.10 10.80
C ILE A 136 -1.68 7.12 11.88
N LEU A 137 -1.91 8.41 11.65
CA LEU A 137 -1.68 9.45 12.66
C LEU A 137 -2.58 9.28 13.89
N SER A 138 -3.83 8.87 13.70
CA SER A 138 -4.74 8.55 14.80
C SER A 138 -4.23 7.35 15.61
N MET A 139 -3.76 6.30 14.93
CA MET A 139 -3.16 5.14 15.61
C MET A 139 -1.87 5.48 16.35
N TRP A 140 -1.07 6.43 15.85
CA TRP A 140 0.13 6.89 16.56
C TRP A 140 -0.23 7.57 17.89
N LYS A 141 -1.30 8.37 17.92
CA LYS A 141 -1.74 9.04 19.15
C LYS A 141 -2.26 8.05 20.20
N THR A 142 -2.84 6.93 19.78
CA THR A 142 -3.23 5.83 20.66
C THR A 142 -2.03 4.91 20.88
N ASN A 143 -1.28 5.14 21.96
CA ASN A 143 0.00 4.50 22.29
C ASN A 143 -0.12 2.97 22.57
N LEU A 144 -0.52 2.17 21.58
CA LEU A 144 -0.77 0.72 21.69
C LEU A 144 0.34 -0.16 21.04
N GLY A 145 1.31 0.41 20.34
CA GLY A 145 2.13 -0.35 19.39
C GLY A 145 3.59 -0.62 19.76
N GLY A 146 4.22 0.20 20.61
CA GLY A 146 5.67 0.11 20.87
C GLY A 146 6.08 -1.25 21.46
N ASN A 147 5.51 -1.60 22.62
CA ASN A 147 5.84 -2.86 23.31
C ASN A 147 5.31 -4.11 22.59
N ARG A 148 4.16 -4.05 21.89
CA ARG A 148 3.57 -5.25 21.27
C ARG A 148 4.31 -5.71 20.01
N TYR A 149 4.85 -4.77 19.23
CA TYR A 149 5.58 -5.09 18.00
C TYR A 149 6.90 -5.81 18.28
N GLU A 150 7.69 -5.35 19.26
CA GLU A 150 8.93 -6.04 19.65
C GLU A 150 8.65 -7.46 20.16
N ILE A 151 7.60 -7.64 20.96
CA ILE A 151 7.21 -8.96 21.49
C ILE A 151 6.77 -9.91 20.37
N ILE A 152 5.92 -9.46 19.44
CA ILE A 152 5.48 -10.30 18.30
C ILE A 152 6.67 -10.62 17.38
N GLN A 153 7.59 -9.68 17.15
CA GLN A 153 8.75 -9.90 16.30
C GLN A 153 9.77 -10.87 16.94
N GLU A 154 9.98 -10.79 18.25
CA GLU A 154 10.79 -11.77 18.99
C GLU A 154 10.13 -13.17 18.99
N GLU A 155 8.83 -13.28 19.25
CA GLU A 155 8.12 -14.57 19.24
C GLU A 155 8.07 -15.21 17.84
N GLN A 156 7.88 -14.42 16.77
CA GLN A 156 7.92 -14.93 15.40
C GLN A 156 9.33 -15.40 15.00
N CYS A 157 10.38 -14.68 15.41
CA CYS A 157 11.77 -15.08 15.19
C CYS A 157 12.11 -16.37 15.94
N GLU A 158 11.61 -16.53 17.17
CA GLU A 158 11.81 -17.73 17.98
C GLU A 158 11.04 -18.94 17.39
N MET A 159 9.83 -18.73 16.88
CA MET A 159 9.08 -19.77 16.17
C MET A 159 9.76 -20.19 14.87
N GLU A 160 10.22 -19.25 14.04
CA GLU A 160 11.00 -19.58 12.83
C GLU A 160 12.28 -20.35 13.17
N MET A 161 12.96 -20.02 14.27
CA MET A 161 14.13 -20.76 14.72
C MET A 161 13.78 -22.19 15.16
N LYS A 162 12.69 -22.38 15.91
CA LYS A 162 12.20 -23.71 16.30
C LYS A 162 11.78 -24.55 15.09
N THR A 163 11.10 -23.95 14.11
CA THR A 163 10.72 -24.67 12.87
C THR A 163 11.95 -25.07 12.06
N LYS A 164 12.98 -24.21 11.96
CA LYS A 164 14.23 -24.56 11.28
C LYS A 164 15.01 -25.64 12.02
N VAL A 165 15.05 -25.59 13.35
CA VAL A 165 15.68 -26.64 14.17
C VAL A 165 14.95 -27.97 14.00
N ASP A 166 13.61 -27.99 14.06
CA ASP A 166 12.79 -29.19 13.88
C ASP A 166 12.88 -29.76 12.44
N TYR A 167 12.99 -28.89 11.44
CA TYR A 167 13.30 -29.31 10.07
C TYR A 167 14.69 -29.95 9.97
N ASN A 168 15.70 -29.31 10.57
CA ASN A 168 17.08 -29.79 10.54
C ASN A 168 17.27 -31.12 11.31
N GLU A 169 16.52 -31.32 12.41
CA GLU A 169 16.46 -32.58 13.16
C GLU A 169 15.72 -33.71 12.42
N ARG A 170 14.84 -33.37 11.46
CA ARG A 170 14.19 -34.37 10.59
C ARG A 170 14.98 -34.73 9.34
N SER A 171 15.93 -33.90 8.91
CA SER A 171 16.77 -34.13 7.74
C SER A 171 18.11 -34.90 7.93
N PRO A 172 18.54 -35.42 9.11
CA PRO A 172 19.87 -36.01 9.23
C PRO A 172 19.86 -37.49 8.85
N LEU A 173 19.41 -37.88 7.65
CA LEU A 173 19.62 -39.23 7.09
C LEU A 173 19.49 -39.24 5.55
N VAL A 174 20.25 -38.40 4.84
CA VAL A 174 20.58 -38.66 3.43
C VAL A 174 22.05 -38.31 3.20
N ASP A 175 22.93 -39.17 3.71
CA ASP A 175 24.27 -39.37 3.13
C ASP A 175 24.22 -40.57 2.18
#